data_AF-W1XS48-F1
#
_entry.id   AF-W1XS48-F1
#
_cell.length_a   1.000
_cell.length_b   1.000
_cell.length_c   1.000
_cell.angle_alpha   90.00
_cell.angle_beta   90.00
_cell.angle_gamma   90.00
#
_symmetry.space_group_name_H-M   'P 1'
#
loop_
_entity.id
_entity.type
_entity.pdbx_description
1 polymer ?
#
loop_
_entity_poly.entity_id
_entity_poly.type
_entity_poly.pdbx_seq_one_letter_code
_entity_poly.pdbx_strand_id
1 'polypeptide(L)' 'HFLYILHSNEGIDNRHNPEFTTIESYQAYGDVEDAIRLTENLVSYCAQEVLGTQEITYQGTEINLTPPWNRITM' A
#
# COMPACT_ATOMS: atom_id res chain seq x y z
N HIS A 1 -14.31 -1.00 5.13
CA HIS A 1 -12.94 -0.54 5.32
C HIS A 1 -12.80 -0.06 6.74
N PHE A 2 -11.91 -0.68 7.51
CA PHE A 2 -11.62 -0.26 8.88
C PHE A 2 -10.13 0.11 8.95
N LEU A 3 -9.83 1.27 9.53
CA LEU A 3 -8.49 1.75 9.85
C LEU A 3 -8.30 1.58 11.35
N TYR A 4 -7.25 0.89 11.77
CA TYR A 4 -6.95 0.70 13.19
C TYR A 4 -5.46 0.43 13.44
N ILE A 5 -5.08 0.52 14.71
CA ILE A 5 -3.72 0.25 15.19
C ILE A 5 -3.61 -1.23 15.54
N LEU A 6 -2.65 -1.91 14.92
CA LEU A 6 -2.26 -3.27 15.24
C LEU A 6 -1.04 -3.27 16.17
N HIS A 7 -0.96 -4.29 17.02
CA HIS A 7 0.18 -4.52 17.91
C HIS A 7 0.87 -5.82 17.51
N SER A 8 2.19 -5.79 17.30
CA SER A 8 3.01 -7.00 17.15
C SER A 8 3.99 -7.11 18.31
N ASN A 9 4.03 -8.28 18.94
CA ASN A 9 4.99 -8.60 20.00
C ASN A 9 6.29 -9.16 19.41
N GLU A 10 6.87 -8.40 18.48
CA GLU A 10 8.16 -8.68 17.83
C GLU A 10 9.25 -7.77 18.39
N GLY A 11 10.53 -8.13 18.17
CA GLY A 11 11.66 -7.30 18.58
C GLY A 11 11.66 -5.95 17.88
N ILE A 12 12.03 -4.88 18.60
CA ILE A 12 12.08 -3.52 18.06
C ILE A 12 13.33 -3.36 17.18
N ASP A 13 13.14 -2.86 15.96
CA ASP A 13 14.21 -2.45 15.04
C ASP A 13 13.84 -1.10 14.41
N ASN A 14 14.81 -0.41 13.79
CA ASN A 14 14.63 0.89 13.13
C ASN A 14 13.56 0.92 12.03
N ARG A 15 13.11 -0.25 11.56
CA ARG A 15 12.05 -0.44 10.55
C ARG A 15 10.76 -1.04 11.12
N HIS A 16 10.75 -1.53 12.36
CA HIS A 16 9.63 -2.27 12.93
C HIS A 16 9.19 -1.63 14.24
N ASN A 17 8.08 -0.91 14.19
CA ASN A 17 7.43 -0.35 15.37
C ASN A 17 6.44 -1.39 15.93
N PRO A 18 6.43 -1.67 17.25
CA PRO A 18 5.49 -2.62 17.86
C PRO A 18 4.02 -2.22 17.68
N GLU A 19 3.75 -0.95 17.35
CA GLU A 19 2.44 -0.44 16.96
C GLU A 19 2.48 0.12 15.55
N PHE A 20 1.57 -0.33 14.67
CA PHE A 20 1.51 0.18 13.30
C PHE A 20 0.07 0.32 12.82
N THR A 21 -0.14 1.29 11.93
CA THR A 21 -1.46 1.59 11.38
C THR A 21 -1.70 0.75 10.14
N THR A 22 -2.84 0.06 10.09
CA THR A 22 -3.22 -0.81 8.97
C THR A 22 -4.64 -0.52 8.50
N ILE A 23 -4.87 -0.72 7.20
CA ILE A 23 -6.21 -0.70 6.59
C ILE A 23 -6.58 -2.13 6.20
N GLU A 24 -7.74 -2.60 6.65
CA GLU A 24 -8.32 -3.86 6.19
C GLU A 24 -9.56 -3.62 5.32
N SER A 25 -9.63 -4.39 4.22
CA SER A 25 -10.72 -4.38 3.25
C SER A 25 -11.23 -5.80 3.01
N TYR A 26 -12.55 -5.94 2.88
CA TYR A 26 -13.22 -7.21 2.58
C TYR A 26 -14.21 -6.96 1.45
N GLN A 27 -14.16 -7.78 0.41
CA GLN A 27 -15.03 -7.71 -0.76
C GLN A 27 -15.70 -9.07 -0.99
N ALA A 28 -17.03 -9.11 -0.88
CA ALA A 28 -17.79 -10.32 -1.18
C ALA A 28 -17.69 -10.66 -2.67
N TYR A 29 -17.49 -11.94 -2.99
CA TYR A 29 -17.31 -12.45 -4.36
C TYR A 29 -16.10 -11.89 -5.11
N GLY A 30 -15.20 -11.17 -4.44
CA GLY A 30 -13.96 -10.69 -5.02
C GLY A 30 -12.87 -11.74 -4.96
N ASP A 31 -11.97 -11.73 -5.93
CA ASP A 31 -10.77 -12.56 -5.95
C ASP A 31 -9.50 -11.74 -5.69
N VAL A 32 -8.34 -12.38 -5.84
CA VAL A 32 -7.03 -11.71 -5.66
C VAL A 32 -6.80 -10.62 -6.70
N GLU A 33 -7.36 -10.74 -7.91
CA GLU A 33 -7.25 -9.73 -8.96
C GLU A 33 -7.95 -8.44 -8.56
N ASP A 34 -9.14 -8.56 -7.96
CA ASP A 34 -9.87 -7.41 -7.43
C ASP A 34 -9.09 -6.71 -6.31
N ALA A 35 -8.47 -7.47 -5.41
CA ALA A 35 -7.66 -6.93 -4.32
C ALA A 35 -6.42 -6.19 -4.84
N ILE A 36 -5.74 -6.74 -5.86
CA ILE A 36 -4.59 -6.09 -6.50
C ILE A 36 -5.03 -4.77 -7.16
N ARG A 37 -6.09 -4.80 -7.97
CA ARG A 37 -6.60 -3.58 -8.63
C ARG A 37 -7.04 -2.51 -7.64
N LEU A 38 -7.70 -2.91 -6.55
CA LEU A 38 -8.08 -1.99 -5.48
C LEU A 38 -6.86 -1.31 -4.89
N THR A 39 -5.80 -2.08 -4.61
CA THR A 39 -4.57 -1.59 -3.99
C THR A 39 -3.81 -0.63 -4.91
N GLU A 40 -3.61 -1.02 -6.18
CA GLU A 40 -2.92 -0.19 -7.18
C GLU A 40 -3.64 1.16 -7.37
N ASN A 41 -4.97 1.12 -7.53
CA ASN A 41 -5.77 2.32 -7.73
C ASN A 41 -5.77 3.21 -6.48
N LEU A 42 -5.88 2.62 -5.28
CA LEU A 42 -5.87 3.39 -4.03
C LEU A 42 -4.57 4.18 -3.87
N VAL A 43 -3.42 3.50 -4.04
CA VAL A 43 -2.11 4.15 -3.86
C VAL A 43 -1.89 5.22 -4.92
N SER A 44 -2.20 4.92 -6.18
CA SER A 44 -2.04 5.85 -7.29
C SER A 44 -2.94 7.09 -7.17
N TYR A 45 -4.19 6.89 -6.76
CA TYR A 45 -5.14 7.97 -6.49
C TYR A 45 -4.66 8.86 -5.35
N CYS A 46 -4.24 8.28 -4.23
CA CYS A 46 -3.69 9.05 -3.10
C CYS A 46 -2.46 9.88 -3.50
N ALA A 47 -1.54 9.31 -4.29
CA ALA A 47 -0.37 10.04 -4.79
C ALA A 47 -0.80 11.25 -5.65
N GLN A 48 -1.73 11.04 -6.58
CA GLN A 48 -2.25 12.11 -7.43
C GLN A 48 -2.97 13.20 -6.62
N GLU A 49 -3.81 12.84 -5.66
CA GLU A 49 -4.59 13.81 -4.88
C GLU A 49 -3.73 14.59 -3.88
N VAL A 50 -2.73 13.95 -3.26
CA VAL A 50 -1.92 14.58 -2.21
C VAL A 50 -0.71 15.32 -2.79
N LEU A 51 -0.07 14.77 -3.83
CA LEU A 51 1.17 15.29 -4.39
C LEU A 51 0.99 15.93 -5.77
N GLY A 52 -0.16 15.73 -6.44
CA GLY A 52 -0.40 16.21 -7.79
C GLY A 52 0.29 15.40 -8.89
N THR A 53 1.01 14.33 -8.53
CA THR A 53 1.78 13.48 -9.45
C THR A 53 1.81 12.04 -8.93
N GLN A 54 1.98 11.10 -9.86
CA GLN A 54 2.19 9.67 -9.58
C GLN A 54 3.67 9.27 -9.64
N GLU A 55 4.55 10.20 -10.03
CA GLU A 55 6.00 10.00 -10.05
C GLU A 55 6.61 10.62 -8.79
N ILE A 56 7.23 9.78 -7.95
CA ILE A 56 7.81 10.19 -6.67
C ILE A 56 9.29 9.84 -6.61
N THR A 57 10.06 10.62 -5.84
CA THR A 57 11.43 10.26 -5.48
C THR A 57 11.47 9.82 -4.03
N TYR A 58 11.82 8.56 -3.78
CA TYR A 58 11.92 8.00 -2.44
C TYR A 58 13.34 7.46 -2.19
N GLN A 59 14.01 7.98 -1.16
CA GLN A 59 15.40 7.61 -0.83
C GLN A 59 16.38 7.68 -2.03
N GLY A 60 16.20 8.67 -2.90
CA GLY A 60 17.01 8.86 -4.11
C GLY A 60 16.64 7.97 -5.29
N THR A 61 15.60 7.14 -5.16
CA THR A 61 15.07 6.30 -6.24
C THR A 61 13.81 6.94 -6.82
N GLU A 62 13.75 7.08 -8.13
CA GLU A 62 12.52 7.46 -8.84
C GLU A 62 11.58 6.26 -8.93
N ILE A 63 10.33 6.45 -8.52
CA ILE A 63 9.28 5.43 -8.49
C ILE A 63 8.06 5.99 -9.21
N ASN A 64 7.55 5.24 -10.17
CA ASN A 64 6.30 5.54 -10.86
C ASN A 64 5.18 4.68 -10.26
N LEU A 65 4.17 5.32 -9.67
CA LEU A 65 3.02 4.69 -9.01
C LEU A 65 1.81 4.48 -9.96
N THR A 66 1.96 4.76 -11.25
CA THR A 66 0.90 4.58 -12.26
C THR A 66 0.61 3.08 -12.45
N PRO A 67 -0.64 2.63 -12.25
CA PRO A 67 -1.05 1.26 -12.56
C PRO A 67 -1.01 0.99 -14.07
N PRO A 68 -0.84 -0.27 -14.52
CA PRO A 68 -0.69 -1.48 -13.71
C PRO A 68 0.76 -1.72 -13.24
N TRP A 69 0.93 -2.30 -12.06
CA TRP A 69 2.26 -2.64 -11.54
C TRP A 69 2.74 -4.00 -12.07
N ASN A 70 4.06 -4.20 -12.04
CA ASN A 70 4.68 -5.47 -12.46
C ASN A 70 4.26 -6.62 -11.54
N ARG A 71 3.82 -7.73 -12.15
CA ARG A 71 3.41 -8.95 -11.44
C ARG A 71 4.47 -10.02 -11.60
N ILE A 72 5.01 -10.47 -10.48
CA ILE A 72 6.06 -11.48 -10.43
C ILE A 72 5.58 -12.60 -9.53
N THR A 73 5.62 -13.84 -10.03
CA THR A 73 5.36 -15.03 -9.23
C THR A 73 6.57 -15.36 -8.37
N MET A 74 6.34 -15.81 -7.13
CA MET A 74 7.40 -16.22 -6.20
C MET A 74 8.10 -17.50 -6.65
#